data_AF-A0A0L6JJG8-F1
#
_entry.id   AF-A0A0L6JJG8-F1
#
_cell.length_a   1.000
_cell.length_b   1.000
_cell.length_c   1.000
_cell.angle_alpha   90.00
_cell.angle_beta   90.00
_cell.angle_gamma   90.00
#
_symmetry.space_group_name_H-M   'P 1'
#
loop_
_entity.id
_entity.type
_entity.pdbx_description
1 polymer ?
#
loop_
_entity_poly.entity_id
_entity_poly.type
_entity_poly.pdbx_seq_one_letter_code
_entity_poly.pdbx_strand_id
1 'polypeptide(L)'
;MDELTRYIFNSYSNLMTIQENMAWRYFLFKANGQMDSAKSLESNIHISALIILGEDGFYSYVKDRILKEHSDVIIFNYCPKCRSLTRTPRAKQCLKCKYNWH
;
A
#
# COMPACT_ATOMS: atom_id res chain seq x y z
N MET A 1 9.69 3.34 -0.82
CA MET A 1 8.69 2.26 -0.90
C MET A 1 9.08 1.19 -1.93
N ASP A 2 9.16 -0.06 -1.49
CA ASP A 2 9.48 -1.26 -2.29
C ASP A 2 8.30 -1.75 -3.15
N GLU A 3 8.56 -2.77 -3.98
CA GLU A 3 7.60 -3.31 -4.96
C GLU A 3 6.40 -4.01 -4.30
N LEU A 4 6.62 -4.78 -3.24
CA LEU A 4 5.59 -5.53 -2.55
C LEU A 4 4.66 -4.60 -1.77
N THR A 5 5.22 -3.64 -1.02
CA THR A 5 4.43 -2.61 -0.34
C THR A 5 3.54 -1.85 -1.33
N ARG A 6 4.10 -1.41 -2.46
CA ARG A 6 3.32 -0.73 -3.50
C ARG A 6 2.21 -1.63 -4.05
N TYR A 7 2.47 -2.92 -4.26
CA TYR A 7 1.47 -3.88 -4.73
C TYR A 7 0.29 -3.99 -3.77
N ILE A 8 0.59 -4.14 -2.47
CA ILE A 8 -0.42 -4.25 -1.40
C ILE A 8 -1.24 -2.97 -1.31
N PHE A 9 -0.62 -1.81 -1.22
CA PHE A 9 -1.33 -0.53 -1.10
C PHE A 9 -2.20 -0.21 -2.33
N ASN A 10 -1.72 -0.53 -3.53
CA ASN A 10 -2.47 -0.25 -4.75
C ASN A 10 -3.65 -1.20 -4.99
N SER A 11 -3.53 -2.46 -4.57
CA SER A 11 -4.48 -3.51 -4.97
C SER A 11 -5.35 -4.02 -3.82
N TYR A 12 -4.92 -3.81 -2.57
CA TYR A 12 -5.53 -4.38 -1.37
C TYR A 12 -5.74 -3.34 -0.26
N SER A 13 -5.77 -2.04 -0.59
CA SER A 13 -6.05 -0.98 0.39
C SER A 13 -7.44 -1.07 1.02
N ASN A 14 -8.36 -1.82 0.41
CA ASN A 14 -9.66 -2.16 1.02
C ASN A 14 -9.54 -3.08 2.24
N LEU A 15 -8.38 -3.72 2.47
CA LEU A 15 -8.11 -4.55 3.65
C LEU A 15 -7.51 -3.74 4.81
N MET A 16 -7.29 -2.45 4.62
CA MET A 16 -6.85 -1.56 5.70
C MET A 16 -7.96 -1.37 6.73
N THR A 17 -7.57 -1.20 7.99
CA THR A 17 -8.50 -0.67 9.00
C THR A 17 -8.85 0.78 8.71
N ILE A 18 -9.88 1.31 9.36
CA ILE A 18 -10.26 2.72 9.22
C ILE A 18 -9.10 3.62 9.64
N GLN A 19 -8.41 3.28 10.74
CA GLN A 19 -7.27 4.04 11.26
C GLN A 19 -6.09 4.02 10.29
N GLU A 20 -5.78 2.86 9.70
CA GLU A 20 -4.73 2.73 8.69
C GLU A 20 -5.05 3.51 7.43
N ASN A 21 -6.30 3.48 6.97
CA ASN A 21 -6.71 4.28 5.81
C ASN A 21 -6.57 5.79 6.08
N MET A 22 -6.94 6.24 7.28
CA MET A 22 -6.77 7.63 7.69
C MET A 22 -5.30 8.03 7.80
N ALA A 23 -4.45 7.18 8.39
CA ALA A 23 -3.00 7.41 8.45
C ALA A 23 -2.37 7.42 7.04
N TRP A 24 -2.84 6.56 6.13
CA TRP A 24 -2.40 6.59 4.74
C TRP A 24 -2.75 7.91 4.04
N ARG A 25 -3.98 8.42 4.24
CA ARG A 25 -4.38 9.75 3.74
C ARG A 25 -3.53 10.87 4.31
N TYR A 26 -3.16 10.80 5.60
CA TYR A 26 -2.23 11.75 6.20
C TYR A 26 -0.91 11.81 5.43
N PHE A 27 -0.28 10.66 5.16
CA PHE A 27 0.98 10.61 4.42
C PHE A 27 0.83 11.09 2.97
N LEU A 28 -0.29 10.75 2.30
CA LEU A 28 -0.59 11.25 0.95
C LEU A 28 -0.75 12.78 0.93
N PHE A 29 -1.50 13.36 1.86
CA PHE A 29 -1.66 14.82 1.95
C PHE A 29 -0.33 15.51 2.25
N LYS A 30 0.48 14.94 3.15
CA LYS A 30 1.82 15.45 3.45
C LYS A 30 2.72 15.43 2.21
N ALA A 31 2.73 14.33 1.45
CA ALA A 31 3.50 14.21 0.21
C ALA A 31 3.04 15.18 -0.89
N ASN A 32 1.74 15.48 -0.94
CA ASN A 32 1.14 16.44 -1.88
C ASN A 32 1.26 17.91 -1.42
N GLY A 33 1.89 18.19 -0.28
CA GLY A 33 2.01 19.55 0.28
C GLY A 33 0.73 20.10 0.91
N GLN A 34 -0.29 19.28 1.12
CA GLN A 34 -1.59 19.65 1.70
C GLN A 34 -1.56 19.58 3.24
N MET A 35 -0.74 20.42 3.86
CA MET A 35 -0.43 20.35 5.30
C MET A 35 -1.64 20.60 6.20
N ASP A 36 -2.60 21.43 5.81
CA ASP A 36 -3.81 21.69 6.62
C ASP A 36 -4.70 20.44 6.72
N SER A 37 -4.87 19.72 5.60
CA SER A 37 -5.58 18.45 5.57
C SER A 37 -4.86 17.38 6.39
N ALA A 38 -3.52 17.34 6.34
CA ALA A 38 -2.73 16.43 7.15
C ALA A 38 -2.88 16.73 8.65
N LYS A 39 -2.75 17.99 9.08
CA LYS A 39 -2.92 18.41 10.48
C LYS A 39 -4.31 18.12 11.02
N SER A 40 -5.34 18.29 10.19
CA SER A 40 -6.72 17.94 10.55
C SER A 40 -6.85 16.46 10.93
N LEU A 41 -6.22 15.57 10.16
CA LEU A 41 -6.19 14.14 10.50
C LEU A 41 -5.35 13.85 11.75
N GLU A 42 -4.18 14.49 11.89
CA GLU A 42 -3.25 14.27 13.00
C GLU A 42 -3.87 14.52 14.39
N SER A 43 -4.88 15.38 14.47
CA SER A 43 -5.64 15.63 15.71
C SER A 43 -6.37 14.39 16.27
N ASN A 44 -6.49 13.31 15.47
CA ASN A 44 -7.12 12.07 15.89
C ASN A 44 -6.13 11.15 16.64
N ILE A 45 -6.38 10.96 17.94
CA ILE A 45 -5.54 10.13 18.83
C ILE A 45 -5.35 8.69 18.30
N HIS A 46 -6.33 8.12 17.60
CA HIS A 46 -6.28 6.74 17.11
C HIS A 46 -5.32 6.54 15.93
N ILE A 47 -4.94 7.61 15.23
CA ILE A 47 -3.94 7.52 14.14
C ILE A 47 -2.56 8.01 14.58
N SER A 48 -2.45 8.68 15.74
CA SER A 48 -1.19 9.22 16.26
C SER A 48 -0.10 8.14 16.36
N ALA A 49 -0.44 6.96 16.88
CA ALA A 49 0.48 5.84 16.98
C ALA A 49 1.01 5.39 15.61
N LEU A 50 0.18 5.40 14.56
CA LEU A 50 0.57 5.04 13.20
C LEU A 50 1.42 6.12 12.54
N ILE A 51 1.16 7.40 12.82
CA ILE A 51 1.95 8.53 12.31
C ILE A 51 3.35 8.55 12.96
N ILE A 52 3.44 8.26 14.26
CA ILE A 52 4.70 8.24 15.02
C ILE A 52 5.70 7.22 14.46
N LEU A 53 5.23 6.13 13.85
CA LEU A 53 6.09 5.15 13.16
C LEU A 53 6.90 5.77 12.01
N GLY A 54 6.52 6.96 11.54
CA GLY A 54 7.05 7.55 10.33
C GLY A 54 6.49 6.88 9.08
N GLU A 55 6.74 7.48 7.92
CA GLU A 55 6.14 7.04 6.65
C GLU A 55 6.55 5.60 6.29
N ASP A 56 7.84 5.30 6.27
CA ASP A 56 8.33 3.96 5.95
C ASP A 56 7.91 2.91 6.99
N GLY A 57 7.91 3.28 8.28
CA GLY A 57 7.48 2.40 9.37
C GLY A 57 6.00 2.05 9.28
N PHE A 58 5.15 3.04 8.99
CA PHE A 58 3.72 2.86 8.71
C PHE A 58 3.51 1.90 7.53
N TYR A 59 4.20 2.14 6.41
CA TYR A 59 4.04 1.31 5.22
C TYR A 59 4.44 -0.15 5.46
N SER A 60 5.56 -0.39 6.16
CA SER A 60 5.94 -1.77 6.50
C SER A 60 4.95 -2.41 7.45
N TYR A 61 4.52 -1.71 8.50
CA TYR A 61 3.57 -2.21 9.49
C TYR A 61 2.27 -2.68 8.84
N VAL A 62 1.65 -1.84 8.01
CA VAL A 62 0.37 -2.17 7.35
C VAL A 62 0.56 -3.31 6.34
N LYS A 63 1.65 -3.29 5.57
CA LYS A 63 1.99 -4.37 4.63
C LYS A 63 2.12 -5.71 5.37
N ASP A 64 2.88 -5.75 6.46
CA ASP A 64 3.13 -6.98 7.23
C ASP A 64 1.84 -7.48 7.90
N ARG A 65 1.00 -6.59 8.44
CA ARG A 65 -0.31 -6.95 8.99
C ARG A 65 -1.22 -7.56 7.92
N ILE A 66 -1.40 -6.88 6.79
CA ILE A 66 -2.27 -7.35 5.70
C ILE A 66 -1.80 -8.72 5.19
N LEU A 67 -0.50 -8.90 4.99
CA LEU A 67 0.07 -10.19 4.58
C LEU A 67 -0.20 -11.29 5.61
N LYS A 68 -0.11 -10.97 6.90
CA LYS A 68 -0.35 -11.93 7.98
C LYS A 68 -1.82 -12.32 8.11
N GLU A 69 -2.72 -11.34 8.09
CA GLU A 69 -4.14 -11.52 8.41
C GLU A 69 -5.02 -11.87 7.22
N HIS A 70 -4.56 -11.58 6.00
CA HIS A 70 -5.36 -11.73 4.77
C HIS A 70 -4.60 -12.46 3.66
N SER A 71 -3.64 -13.32 4.02
CA SER A 71 -2.85 -14.10 3.03
C SER A 71 -3.72 -14.98 2.12
N ASP A 72 -4.90 -15.40 2.58
CA ASP A 72 -5.85 -16.24 1.88
C ASP A 72 -6.53 -15.54 0.70
N VAL A 73 -6.70 -14.21 0.77
CA VAL A 73 -7.34 -13.41 -0.29
C VAL A 73 -6.35 -12.66 -1.17
N ILE A 74 -5.07 -12.64 -0.80
CA ILE A 74 -4.02 -11.96 -1.56
C ILE A 74 -3.54 -12.86 -2.70
N ILE A 75 -3.89 -12.47 -3.93
CA ILE A 75 -3.41 -13.06 -5.16
C ILE A 75 -2.15 -12.32 -5.60
N PHE A 76 -1.02 -13.02 -5.65
CA PHE A 76 0.20 -12.55 -6.30
C PHE A 76 0.23 -12.94 -7.77
N ASN A 77 0.18 -11.96 -8.65
CA ASN A 77 0.28 -12.17 -10.09
C ASN A 77 1.72 -11.90 -10.56
N TYR A 78 2.38 -12.94 -11.08
CA TYR A 78 3.73 -12.88 -11.63
C TYR A 78 3.72 -12.99 -13.15
N CYS A 79 4.62 -12.28 -13.81
CA CYS A 79 4.79 -12.39 -15.25
C CYS A 79 5.20 -13.82 -15.64
N PRO A 80 4.51 -14.48 -16.59
CA PRO A 80 4.86 -15.85 -17.00
C PRO A 80 6.23 -15.93 -17.72
N LYS A 81 6.71 -14.83 -18.32
CA LYS A 81 7.99 -14.80 -19.05
C LYS A 81 9.19 -14.55 -18.14
N CYS A 82 9.11 -13.57 -17.24
CA CYS A 82 10.26 -13.12 -16.42
C CYS A 82 10.06 -13.30 -14.92
N ARG A 83 8.94 -13.89 -14.48
CA ARG A 83 8.60 -14.18 -13.08
C ARG A 83 8.59 -12.97 -12.14
N SER A 84 8.62 -11.75 -12.68
CA SER A 84 8.52 -10.53 -11.87
C SER A 84 7.10 -10.31 -11.39
N LEU A 85 6.95 -9.80 -10.16
CA LEU A 85 5.65 -9.37 -9.64
C LEU A 85 5.07 -8.29 -10.56
N THR A 86 3.79 -8.46 -10.92
CA THR A 86 3.10 -7.50 -11.78
C THR A 86 2.55 -6.34 -10.94
N ARG A 87 2.07 -5.26 -11.57
CA ARG A 87 1.61 -4.07 -10.84
C ARG A 87 0.32 -4.31 -10.05
N THR A 88 -0.54 -5.20 -10.52
CA THR A 88 -1.84 -5.51 -9.92
C THR A 88 -2.18 -7.00 -10.11
N PRO A 89 -3.07 -7.59 -9.29
CA PRO A 89 -3.50 -8.98 -9.42
C PRO A 89 -4.08 -9.33 -10.79
N ARG A 90 -4.65 -8.35 -11.50
CA ARG A 90 -5.33 -8.54 -12.79
C ARG A 90 -4.51 -8.07 -14.00
N ALA A 91 -3.24 -7.72 -13.81
CA ALA A 91 -2.39 -7.26 -14.90
C ALA A 91 -2.21 -8.36 -15.97
N LYS A 92 -2.30 -7.97 -17.25
CA LYS A 92 -2.03 -8.82 -18.42
C LYS A 92 -0.74 -8.46 -19.17
N GLN A 93 -0.02 -7.45 -18.67
CA GLN A 93 1.21 -6.95 -19.27
C GLN A 93 2.27 -6.72 -18.19
N CYS A 94 3.51 -7.17 -18.45
CA CYS A 94 4.63 -6.96 -17.54
C CYS A 94 5.31 -5.62 -17.82
N LEU A 95 5.41 -4.75 -16.80
CA LEU A 95 6.12 -3.48 -16.95
C LEU A 95 7.65 -3.64 -17.03
N LYS A 96 8.21 -4.74 -16.53
CA LYS A 96 9.66 -5.02 -16.56
C LYS A 96 10.12 -5.56 -17.93
N CYS A 97 9.56 -6.68 -18.40
CA CYS A 97 9.98 -7.30 -19.67
C CYS A 97 9.09 -6.99 -20.88
N LYS A 98 8.04 -6.17 -20.70
CA LYS A 98 7.06 -5.77 -21.72
C LYS A 98 6.25 -6.90 -22.35
N TYR A 99 6.41 -8.15 -21.88
CA TYR A 99 5.60 -9.28 -22.33
C TYR A 99 4.12 -9.05 -22.02
N ASN A 100 3.29 -9.39 -22.98
CA ASN A 100 1.85 -9.23 -22.95
C ASN A 100 1.20 -10.59 -23.21
N TRP A 101 0.31 -11.03 -22.33
CA TRP A 101 -0.31 -12.36 -22.37
C TRP A 101 -1.83 -12.28 -22.50
N HIS A 102 -2.31 -11.35 -23.35
CA HIS A 102 -3.72 -11.05 -23.57
C HIS A 102 -4.63 -12.27 -23.71
#